data_AF-A0A961YGY5-F1
#
_entry.id   AF-A0A961YGY5-F1
#
_cell.length_a   1.000
_cell.length_b   1.000
_cell.length_c   1.000
_cell.angle_alpha   90.00
_cell.angle_beta   90.00
_cell.angle_gamma   90.00
#
_symmetry.space_group_name_H-M   'P 1'
#
loop_
_entity.id
_entity.type
_entity.pdbx_description
1 polymer ?
#
loop_
_entity_poly.entity_id
_entity_poly.type
_entity_poly.pdbx_seq_one_letter_code
_entity_poly.pdbx_strand_id
1 'polypeptide(L)'
;TYMNESGRAVGEALRFLKIDPADVAVFHDELDLAPSKVKVKLGGGNAGHNGLRSISAHIGNEYVRVRLGIGHPGSKDAVTYYVLNDFAKVEREWVSELLDALARAAHHLAKGDDARFLSDVARFIQADAGDAADKPAQPASRQALPAKTTAASKGEAPAPQRKTNTRHPAGERANKRQSALAENLKKWLSARKSDD
;
A
#
# COMPACT_ATOMS: atom_id res chain seq x y z
N THR A 1 10.72 13.06 2.52
CA THR A 1 11.41 11.74 2.49
C THR A 1 10.91 10.96 1.29
N TYR A 2 11.55 9.84 0.92
CA TYR A 2 10.92 8.88 0.01
C TYR A 2 9.77 8.14 0.70
N MET A 3 8.89 7.51 -0.08
CA MET A 3 7.68 6.85 0.44
C MET A 3 8.01 5.73 1.45
N ASN A 4 9.06 4.95 1.22
CA ASN A 4 9.52 3.91 2.15
C ASN A 4 10.14 4.48 3.46
N GLU A 5 10.33 5.78 3.55
CA GLU A 5 10.91 6.49 4.68
C GLU A 5 9.95 7.52 5.30
N SER A 6 8.66 7.48 4.93
CA SER A 6 7.62 8.38 5.46
C SER A 6 7.52 8.35 6.99
N GLY A 7 7.76 7.19 7.62
CA GLY A 7 7.70 7.04 9.06
C GLY A 7 8.73 7.88 9.82
N ARG A 8 9.88 8.20 9.21
CA ARG A 8 10.87 9.09 9.84
C ARG A 8 10.27 10.47 10.05
N ALA A 9 9.72 11.07 8.98
CA ALA A 9 9.13 12.41 9.05
C ALA A 9 7.94 12.46 10.01
N VAL A 10 7.03 11.48 9.90
CA VAL A 10 5.85 11.39 10.76
C VAL A 10 6.27 11.22 12.23
N GLY A 11 7.21 10.31 12.52
CA GLY A 11 7.69 10.08 13.88
C GLY A 11 8.37 11.30 14.51
N GLU A 12 9.17 12.06 13.74
CA GLU A 12 9.74 13.34 14.21
C GLU A 12 8.64 14.35 14.55
N ALA A 13 7.63 14.49 13.67
CA ALA A 13 6.52 15.42 13.88
C ALA A 13 5.72 15.07 15.14
N LEU A 14 5.39 13.80 15.37
CA LEU A 14 4.65 13.37 16.57
C LEU A 14 5.41 13.70 17.85
N ARG A 15 6.72 13.41 17.88
CA ARG A 15 7.57 13.69 19.04
C ARG A 15 7.70 15.19 19.32
N PHE A 16 7.86 16.00 18.27
CA PHE A 16 7.96 17.45 18.41
C PHE A 16 6.63 18.08 18.89
N LEU A 17 5.52 17.69 18.28
CA LEU A 17 4.19 18.22 18.58
C LEU A 17 3.53 17.59 19.81
N LYS A 18 4.11 16.50 20.34
CA LYS A 18 3.59 15.74 21.49
C LYS A 18 2.16 15.24 21.26
N ILE A 19 1.91 14.72 20.07
CA ILE A 19 0.63 14.12 19.68
C ILE A 19 0.74 12.60 19.71
N ASP A 20 -0.33 11.94 20.13
CA ASP A 20 -0.38 10.48 20.16
C ASP A 20 -0.69 9.91 18.77
N PRO A 21 -0.26 8.67 18.46
CA PRO A 21 -0.61 8.02 17.19
C PRO A 21 -2.11 7.96 16.93
N ALA A 22 -2.93 7.87 17.99
CA ALA A 22 -4.39 7.84 17.90
C ALA A 22 -5.00 9.13 17.33
N ASP A 23 -4.29 10.25 17.45
CA ASP A 23 -4.70 11.56 16.91
C ASP A 23 -4.23 11.77 15.46
N VAL A 24 -3.63 10.75 14.84
CA VAL A 24 -3.10 10.83 13.48
C VAL A 24 -4.05 10.18 12.49
N ALA A 25 -4.38 10.93 11.43
CA ALA A 25 -5.02 10.41 10.24
C ALA A 25 -4.03 10.39 9.06
N VAL A 26 -3.82 9.23 8.45
CA VAL A 26 -2.96 9.04 7.28
C VAL A 26 -3.82 8.80 6.05
N PHE A 27 -3.77 9.73 5.10
CA PHE A 27 -4.34 9.57 3.77
C PHE A 27 -3.36 8.81 2.88
N HIS A 28 -3.82 7.76 2.21
CA HIS A 28 -2.98 6.98 1.30
C HIS A 28 -3.79 6.41 0.13
N ASP A 29 -3.11 6.14 -0.97
CA ASP A 29 -3.69 5.46 -2.11
C ASP A 29 -3.94 3.97 -1.80
N GLU A 30 -5.04 3.46 -2.35
CA GLU A 30 -5.53 2.12 -2.12
C GLU A 30 -5.90 1.44 -3.44
N LEU A 31 -5.24 0.31 -3.71
CA LEU A 31 -5.42 -0.45 -4.94
C LEU A 31 -6.66 -1.35 -4.88
N ASP A 32 -7.04 -1.79 -3.67
CA ASP A 32 -8.18 -2.68 -3.45
C ASP A 32 -9.54 -1.97 -3.55
N LEU A 33 -9.53 -0.64 -3.61
CA LEU A 33 -10.73 0.17 -3.72
C LEU A 33 -10.85 0.71 -5.15
N ALA A 34 -12.07 0.70 -5.67
CA ALA A 34 -12.37 1.33 -6.95
C ALA A 34 -12.01 2.84 -6.91
N PRO A 35 -11.68 3.44 -8.07
CA PRO A 35 -11.46 4.88 -8.19
C PRO A 35 -12.56 5.67 -7.49
N SER A 36 -12.18 6.78 -6.86
CA SER A 36 -13.02 7.69 -6.06
C SER A 36 -13.66 7.11 -4.78
N LYS A 37 -13.49 5.82 -4.48
CA LYS A 37 -14.02 5.24 -3.22
C LYS A 37 -13.12 5.56 -2.04
N VAL A 38 -13.72 6.11 -0.99
CA VAL A 38 -13.04 6.41 0.29
C VAL A 38 -13.51 5.43 1.36
N LYS A 39 -12.57 4.95 2.17
CA LYS A 39 -12.88 4.26 3.43
C LYS A 39 -12.01 4.79 4.55
N VAL A 40 -12.56 4.86 5.76
CA VAL A 40 -11.79 5.15 6.97
C VAL A 40 -11.69 3.90 7.83
N LYS A 41 -10.50 3.65 8.38
CA LYS A 41 -10.26 2.51 9.26
C LYS A 41 -9.17 2.83 10.29
N LEU A 42 -9.41 2.52 11.55
CA LEU A 42 -8.38 2.50 12.59
C LEU A 42 -7.45 1.28 12.39
N GLY A 43 -6.14 1.53 12.35
CA GLY A 43 -5.12 0.50 12.24
C GLY A 43 -5.27 -0.44 11.05
N GLY A 44 -4.91 -1.71 11.21
CA GLY A 44 -4.92 -2.71 10.14
C GLY A 44 -3.58 -2.92 9.46
N GLY A 45 -3.56 -3.77 8.42
CA GLY A 45 -2.34 -4.12 7.70
C GLY A 45 -1.94 -3.05 6.67
N ASN A 46 -0.69 -3.12 6.21
CA ASN A 46 -0.16 -2.14 5.26
C ASN A 46 -0.48 -2.45 3.80
N ALA A 47 -1.10 -3.60 3.49
CA ALA A 47 -1.48 -4.03 2.13
C ALA A 47 -0.37 -3.92 1.05
N GLY A 48 0.91 -4.02 1.45
CA GLY A 48 2.05 -3.83 0.54
C GLY A 48 2.47 -2.37 0.34
N HIS A 49 1.74 -1.39 0.86
CA HIS A 49 2.05 0.02 0.76
C HIS A 49 3.30 0.40 1.59
N ASN A 50 4.33 0.93 0.93
CA ASN A 50 5.63 1.22 1.53
C ASN A 50 5.59 2.36 2.58
N GLY A 51 4.78 3.39 2.36
CA GLY A 51 4.55 4.47 3.32
C GLY A 51 3.96 4.00 4.64
N LEU A 52 2.80 3.32 4.58
CA LEU A 52 2.17 2.70 5.74
C LEU A 52 3.11 1.74 6.49
N ARG A 53 3.88 0.91 5.77
CA ARG A 53 4.92 0.06 6.38
C ARG A 53 5.93 0.88 7.18
N SER A 54 6.41 1.98 6.59
CA SER A 54 7.35 2.89 7.23
C SER A 54 6.75 3.55 8.46
N ILE A 55 5.56 4.14 8.34
CA ILE A 55 4.86 4.84 9.41
C ILE A 55 4.58 3.89 10.58
N SER A 56 4.00 2.73 10.30
CA SER A 56 3.67 1.76 11.36
C SER A 56 4.90 1.25 12.11
N ALA A 57 6.06 1.19 11.46
CA ALA A 57 7.32 0.82 12.12
C ALA A 57 7.84 1.91 13.08
N HIS A 58 7.45 3.18 12.90
CA HIS A 58 7.94 4.29 13.71
C HIS A 58 6.99 4.70 14.82
N ILE A 59 5.67 4.66 14.57
CA ILE A 59 4.67 5.22 15.49
C ILE A 59 3.66 4.17 15.98
N GLY A 60 3.86 2.89 15.64
CA GLY A 60 2.88 1.84 15.92
C GLY A 60 1.70 1.85 14.94
N ASN A 61 0.65 1.09 15.24
CA ASN A 61 -0.45 0.85 14.30
C ASN A 61 -1.78 1.51 14.70
N GLU A 62 -1.79 2.24 15.81
CA GLU A 62 -2.98 2.84 16.41
C GLU A 62 -3.24 4.23 15.81
N TYR A 63 -3.33 4.32 14.49
CA TYR A 63 -3.67 5.56 13.78
C TYR A 63 -4.77 5.32 12.75
N VAL A 64 -5.52 6.38 12.43
CA VAL A 64 -6.60 6.34 11.45
C VAL A 64 -6.01 6.32 10.03
N ARG A 65 -6.54 5.45 9.18
CA ARG A 65 -6.18 5.35 7.76
C ARG A 65 -7.35 5.81 6.91
N VAL A 66 -7.15 6.87 6.13
CA VAL A 66 -8.07 7.32 5.10
C VAL A 66 -7.61 6.71 3.77
N ARG A 67 -8.29 5.65 3.36
CA ARG A 67 -7.98 4.84 2.18
C ARG A 67 -8.62 5.47 0.95
N LEU A 68 -7.81 5.94 0.02
CA LEU A 68 -8.24 6.60 -1.21
C LEU A 68 -8.13 5.65 -2.39
N GLY A 69 -9.26 5.18 -2.89
CA GLY A 69 -9.31 4.24 -4.00
C GLY A 69 -8.74 4.83 -5.28
N ILE A 70 -7.67 4.22 -5.77
CA ILE A 70 -7.09 4.51 -7.09
C ILE A 70 -7.40 3.39 -8.09
N GLY A 71 -7.81 2.21 -7.62
CA GLY A 71 -8.01 1.02 -8.45
C GLY A 71 -6.74 0.20 -8.66
N HIS A 72 -6.86 -0.95 -9.34
CA HIS A 72 -5.75 -1.89 -9.54
C HIS A 72 -5.46 -2.08 -11.04
N PRO A 73 -4.18 -2.12 -11.48
CA PRO A 73 -3.81 -2.30 -12.89
C PRO A 73 -4.05 -3.73 -13.46
N GLY A 74 -4.87 -4.54 -12.81
CA GLY A 74 -5.13 -5.95 -13.16
C GLY A 74 -3.99 -6.94 -12.88
N SER A 75 -2.72 -6.52 -12.92
CA SER A 75 -1.55 -7.39 -12.66
C SER A 75 -0.64 -6.84 -11.57
N LYS A 76 -0.10 -7.71 -10.72
CA LYS A 76 0.82 -7.35 -9.63
C LYS A 76 2.12 -6.70 -10.16
N ASP A 77 2.62 -7.18 -11.29
CA ASP A 77 3.87 -6.68 -11.87
C ASP A 77 3.74 -5.23 -12.38
N ALA A 78 2.52 -4.80 -12.68
CA ALA A 78 2.23 -3.44 -13.12
C ALA A 78 2.02 -2.46 -11.95
N VAL A 79 1.87 -2.94 -10.71
CA VAL A 79 1.53 -2.10 -9.55
C VAL A 79 2.57 -1.02 -9.30
N THR A 80 3.86 -1.36 -9.31
CA THR A 80 4.94 -0.39 -9.08
C THR A 80 4.89 0.75 -10.08
N TYR A 81 4.67 0.44 -11.36
CA TYR A 81 4.54 1.48 -12.38
C TYR A 81 3.25 2.27 -12.16
N TYR A 82 2.12 1.60 -11.93
CA TYR A 82 0.82 2.22 -11.75
C TYR A 82 0.80 3.31 -10.67
N VAL A 83 1.33 3.03 -9.47
CA VAL A 83 1.34 3.97 -8.33
C VAL A 83 2.34 5.11 -8.49
N LEU A 84 3.31 4.98 -9.40
CA LEU A 84 4.34 6.00 -9.66
C LEU A 84 3.97 6.93 -10.83
N ASN A 85 2.89 6.64 -11.57
CA ASN A 85 2.46 7.49 -12.69
C ASN A 85 1.43 8.53 -12.29
N ASP A 86 1.48 9.65 -13.02
CA ASP A 86 0.49 10.71 -12.94
C ASP A 86 -0.91 10.24 -13.36
N PHE A 87 -1.94 10.86 -12.79
CA PHE A 87 -3.33 10.65 -13.21
C PHE A 87 -3.52 11.07 -14.68
N ALA A 88 -4.22 10.21 -15.43
CA ALA A 88 -4.59 10.49 -16.80
C ALA A 88 -5.51 11.72 -16.86
N LYS A 89 -5.57 12.38 -18.01
CA LYS A 89 -6.38 13.60 -18.18
C LYS A 89 -7.85 13.38 -17.81
N VAL A 90 -8.40 12.21 -18.15
CA VAL A 90 -9.78 11.81 -17.83
C VAL A 90 -10.01 11.55 -16.35
N GLU A 91 -8.94 11.34 -15.57
CA GLU A 91 -9.05 11.11 -14.13
C GLU A 91 -8.97 12.40 -13.31
N ARG A 92 -8.45 13.48 -13.90
CA ARG A 92 -8.19 14.73 -13.16
C ARG A 92 -9.46 15.35 -12.58
N GLU A 93 -10.59 15.21 -13.27
CA GLU A 93 -11.87 15.75 -12.84
C GLU A 93 -12.31 15.11 -11.52
N TRP A 94 -12.52 13.78 -11.51
CA TRP A 94 -12.93 13.08 -10.29
C TRP A 94 -11.87 13.14 -9.18
N VAL A 95 -10.58 13.22 -9.51
CA VAL A 95 -9.52 13.40 -8.51
C VAL A 95 -9.65 14.78 -7.84
N SER A 96 -9.88 15.83 -8.62
CA SER A 96 -10.05 17.19 -8.07
C SER A 96 -11.28 17.29 -7.17
N GLU A 97 -12.41 16.74 -7.61
CA GLU A 97 -13.65 16.69 -6.83
C GLU A 97 -13.46 15.91 -5.53
N LEU A 98 -12.79 14.76 -5.60
CA LEU A 98 -12.48 13.96 -4.41
C LEU A 98 -11.62 14.76 -3.43
N LEU A 99 -10.55 15.39 -3.89
CA LEU A 99 -9.64 16.14 -3.03
C LEU A 99 -10.34 17.36 -2.39
N ASP A 100 -11.22 18.05 -3.11
CA ASP A 100 -12.04 19.15 -2.55
C ASP A 100 -12.99 18.63 -1.46
N ALA A 101 -13.72 17.56 -1.73
CA ALA A 101 -14.63 16.93 -0.78
C ALA A 101 -13.89 16.49 0.50
N LEU A 102 -12.71 15.88 0.36
CA LEU A 102 -11.86 15.48 1.48
C LEU A 102 -11.42 16.69 2.32
N ALA A 103 -10.97 17.76 1.68
CA ALA A 103 -10.52 18.97 2.36
C ALA A 103 -11.65 19.63 3.15
N ARG A 104 -12.85 19.74 2.57
CA ARG A 104 -14.04 20.31 3.23
C ARG A 104 -14.48 19.50 4.45
N ALA A 105 -14.37 18.17 4.37
CA ALA A 105 -14.78 17.27 5.45
C ALA A 105 -13.69 17.02 6.51
N ALA A 106 -12.42 17.35 6.25
CA ALA A 106 -11.26 16.97 7.08
C ALA A 106 -11.40 17.36 8.57
N HIS A 107 -12.12 18.44 8.87
CA HIS A 107 -12.37 18.90 10.24
C HIS A 107 -13.14 17.88 11.10
N HIS A 108 -13.87 16.93 10.50
CA HIS A 108 -14.53 15.84 11.22
C HIS A 108 -13.53 14.80 11.73
N LEU A 109 -12.46 14.51 10.98
CA LEU A 109 -11.40 13.60 11.42
C LEU A 109 -10.69 14.14 12.67
N ALA A 110 -10.43 15.46 12.70
CA ALA A 110 -9.85 16.12 13.87
C ALA A 110 -10.74 16.05 15.13
N LYS A 111 -12.04 15.77 14.96
CA LYS A 111 -13.00 15.57 16.06
C LYS A 111 -13.23 14.08 16.39
N GLY A 112 -12.56 13.17 15.69
CA GLY A 112 -12.79 11.72 15.81
C GLY A 112 -14.12 11.24 15.22
N ASP A 113 -14.78 12.03 14.36
CA ASP A 113 -16.07 11.70 13.77
C ASP A 113 -15.92 11.15 12.33
N ASP A 114 -15.36 9.95 12.25
CA ASP A 114 -15.09 9.26 10.98
C ASP A 114 -16.37 9.01 10.15
N ALA A 115 -17.49 8.75 10.84
CA ALA A 115 -18.77 8.49 10.20
C ALA A 115 -19.31 9.74 9.51
N ARG A 116 -19.23 10.89 10.18
CA ARG A 116 -19.62 12.17 9.59
C ARG A 116 -18.69 12.60 8.47
N PHE A 117 -17.39 12.40 8.64
CA PHE A 117 -16.40 12.62 7.58
C PHE A 117 -16.79 11.87 6.30
N LEU A 118 -17.03 10.56 6.38
CA LEU A 118 -17.42 9.75 5.21
C LEU A 118 -18.74 10.20 4.59
N SER A 119 -19.73 10.54 5.44
CA SER A 119 -21.05 10.99 4.99
C SER A 119 -20.98 12.32 4.23
N ASP A 120 -20.22 13.29 4.74
CA ASP A 120 -20.07 14.60 4.08
C ASP A 120 -19.19 14.51 2.83
N VAL A 121 -18.12 13.71 2.81
CA VAL A 121 -17.35 13.44 1.57
C VAL A 121 -18.27 12.91 0.47
N ALA A 122 -19.10 11.91 0.76
CA ALA A 122 -20.03 11.35 -0.21
C ALA A 122 -21.05 12.39 -0.70
N ARG A 123 -21.55 13.24 0.20
CA ARG A 123 -22.48 14.32 -0.13
C ARG A 123 -21.85 15.39 -1.02
N PHE A 124 -20.62 15.80 -0.74
CA PHE A 124 -19.91 16.80 -1.54
C PHE A 124 -19.66 16.30 -2.96
N ILE A 125 -19.19 15.06 -3.12
CA ILE A 125 -19.00 14.45 -4.44
C ILE A 125 -20.33 14.40 -5.23
N GLN A 126 -21.45 14.09 -4.57
CA GLN A 126 -22.77 14.07 -5.22
C GLN A 126 -23.29 15.45 -5.61
N ALA A 127 -23.06 16.46 -4.76
CA ALA A 127 -23.48 17.83 -5.04
C ALA A 127 -22.74 18.37 -6.27
N ASP A 128 -21.43 18.17 -6.33
CA ASP A 128 -20.59 18.67 -7.42
C ASP A 128 -20.89 17.91 -8.74
N ALA A 129 -21.23 16.61 -8.66
CA ALA A 129 -21.70 15.84 -9.83
C ALA A 129 -23.08 16.29 -10.35
N GLY A 130 -23.94 16.81 -9.47
CA GLY A 130 -25.26 17.34 -9.85
C GLY A 130 -25.18 18.61 -10.69
N ASP A 131 -24.12 19.39 -10.52
CA ASP A 131 -23.84 20.58 -11.34
C ASP A 131 -23.19 20.24 -12.69
N ALA A 132 -22.67 19.03 -12.87
CA ALA A 132 -21.97 18.56 -14.07
C ALA A 132 -22.80 17.59 -14.95
N ALA A 133 -24.06 17.34 -14.63
CA ALA A 133 -24.90 16.25 -15.16
C ALA A 133 -25.41 16.43 -16.61
N ASP A 134 -24.53 16.76 -17.57
CA ASP A 134 -24.81 16.66 -19.01
C ASP A 134 -23.69 15.97 -19.82
N LYS A 135 -22.90 15.06 -19.22
CA LYS A 135 -22.00 14.17 -19.98
C LYS A 135 -21.92 12.75 -19.41
N PRO A 136 -22.01 11.70 -20.27
CA PRO A 136 -21.88 10.33 -19.82
C PRO A 136 -20.41 9.98 -19.54
N ALA A 137 -20.10 9.63 -18.28
CA ALA A 137 -18.80 9.11 -17.88
C ALA A 137 -18.70 7.59 -18.15
N GLN A 138 -17.82 7.19 -19.07
CA GLN A 138 -17.38 5.79 -19.20
C GLN A 138 -16.23 5.52 -18.22
N PRO A 139 -16.17 4.33 -17.60
CA PRO A 139 -15.07 3.97 -16.70
C PRO A 139 -13.80 3.75 -17.51
N ALA A 140 -12.98 4.80 -17.65
CA ALA A 140 -11.66 4.68 -18.23
C ALA A 140 -10.70 4.13 -17.17
N SER A 141 -10.57 2.80 -17.11
CA SER A 141 -9.37 2.20 -16.52
C SER A 141 -8.15 2.80 -17.22
N ARG A 142 -7.15 3.30 -16.47
CA ARG A 142 -5.81 3.59 -17.02
C ARG A 142 -5.39 2.39 -17.86
N GLN A 143 -5.44 2.54 -19.18
CA GLN A 143 -5.01 1.47 -20.08
C GLN A 143 -3.58 1.13 -19.71
N ALA A 144 -3.31 -0.16 -19.49
CA ALA A 144 -1.95 -0.65 -19.40
C ALA A 144 -1.21 -0.21 -20.67
N LEU A 145 -0.13 0.55 -20.52
CA LEU A 145 0.72 0.84 -21.67
C LEU A 145 1.24 -0.50 -22.23
N PRO A 146 1.24 -0.70 -23.55
CA PRO A 146 1.79 -1.92 -24.13
C PRO A 146 3.29 -1.97 -23.82
N ALA A 147 3.72 -3.13 -23.31
CA ALA A 147 5.14 -3.47 -23.22
C ALA A 147 5.77 -3.33 -24.61
N LYS A 148 6.69 -2.38 -24.79
CA LYS A 148 7.46 -2.26 -26.02
C LYS A 148 8.44 -3.43 -26.12
N THR A 149 8.10 -4.40 -26.97
CA THR A 149 9.01 -5.45 -27.42
C THR A 149 9.86 -4.93 -28.59
N THR A 150 11.17 -4.81 -28.33
CA THR A 150 12.34 -4.92 -29.23
C THR A 150 12.35 -4.29 -30.63
N ALA A 151 13.32 -3.39 -30.84
CA ALA A 151 14.06 -3.29 -32.11
C ALA A 151 15.56 -3.28 -31.79
N ALA A 152 16.30 -4.15 -32.48
CA ALA A 152 17.70 -4.46 -32.25
C ALA A 152 18.65 -3.35 -32.73
N SER A 153 19.73 -3.11 -31.97
CA SER A 153 20.97 -2.52 -32.49
C SER A 153 22.16 -3.31 -31.95
N LYS A 154 22.91 -3.90 -32.89
CA LYS A 154 24.15 -4.66 -32.69
C LYS A 154 25.22 -3.77 -32.03
N GLY A 155 25.90 -4.32 -31.04
CA GLY A 155 27.08 -3.74 -30.40
C GLY A 155 27.74 -4.82 -29.54
N GLU A 156 28.75 -5.47 -30.12
CA GLU A 156 29.50 -6.58 -29.53
C GLU A 156 30.57 -6.06 -28.56
N ALA A 157 30.61 -6.62 -27.34
CA ALA A 157 31.69 -6.43 -26.38
C ALA A 157 31.95 -7.76 -25.62
N PRO A 158 33.20 -8.08 -25.26
CA PRO A 158 33.65 -9.46 -25.07
C PRO A 158 33.28 -10.06 -23.69
N ALA A 159 33.13 -11.38 -23.68
CA ALA A 159 32.75 -12.19 -22.53
C ALA A 159 33.87 -12.32 -21.48
N PRO A 160 33.58 -12.26 -20.17
CA PRO A 160 34.51 -12.70 -19.15
C PRO A 160 34.45 -14.23 -18.96
N GLN A 161 35.64 -14.83 -18.86
CA GLN A 161 35.90 -16.26 -18.82
C GLN A 161 35.35 -16.93 -17.55
N ARG A 162 34.65 -18.07 -17.73
CA ARG A 162 34.21 -18.97 -16.65
C ARG A 162 35.39 -19.79 -16.13
N LYS A 163 35.73 -19.65 -14.84
CA LYS A 163 36.57 -20.62 -14.11
C LYS A 163 35.69 -21.76 -13.57
N THR A 164 36.19 -22.97 -13.71
CA THR A 164 35.52 -24.24 -13.37
C THR A 164 35.74 -24.63 -11.89
N ASN A 165 34.75 -25.38 -11.38
CA ASN A 165 34.73 -26.26 -10.19
C ASN A 165 35.03 -25.71 -8.79
N THR A 166 33.97 -25.61 -7.97
CA THR A 166 33.84 -26.34 -6.68
C THR A 166 32.34 -26.58 -6.42
N ARG A 167 31.89 -27.84 -6.29
CA ARG A 167 30.52 -28.20 -5.90
C ARG A 167 30.34 -27.92 -4.40
N HIS A 168 29.40 -27.04 -4.03
CA HIS A 168 28.91 -26.86 -2.65
C HIS A 168 27.52 -27.50 -2.48
N PRO A 169 27.22 -28.16 -1.34
CA PRO A 169 26.03 -29.00 -1.20
C PRO A 169 24.81 -28.17 -0.75
N ALA A 170 23.91 -27.88 -1.68
CA ALA A 170 22.63 -27.23 -1.37
C ALA A 170 21.56 -28.20 -0.80
N GLY A 171 21.81 -29.52 -0.85
CA GLY A 171 20.85 -30.55 -0.40
C GLY A 171 20.84 -30.83 1.11
N GLU A 172 21.87 -30.43 1.85
CA GLU A 172 22.05 -30.85 3.25
C GLU A 172 21.30 -29.96 4.26
N ARG A 173 20.89 -28.75 3.86
CA ARG A 173 20.20 -27.79 4.74
C ARG A 173 18.69 -28.04 4.88
N ALA A 174 18.06 -28.69 3.91
CA ALA A 174 16.64 -29.04 3.96
C ALA A 174 16.36 -30.18 4.96
N ASN A 175 17.23 -31.20 4.95
CA ASN A 175 17.07 -32.39 5.79
C ASN A 175 17.28 -32.07 7.29
N LYS A 176 18.16 -31.11 7.60
CA LYS A 176 18.44 -30.65 8.98
C LYS A 176 17.30 -29.84 9.62
N ARG A 177 16.45 -29.20 8.80
CA ARG A 177 15.29 -28.42 9.30
C ARG A 177 14.07 -29.28 9.60
N GLN A 178 13.86 -30.36 8.84
CA GLN A 178 12.79 -31.33 9.12
C GLN A 178 13.08 -32.13 10.40
N SER A 179 14.34 -32.51 10.66
CA SER A 179 14.67 -33.27 11.88
C SER A 179 14.57 -32.41 13.16
N ALA A 180 14.87 -31.11 13.09
CA ALA A 180 14.79 -30.21 14.25
C ALA A 180 13.35 -29.91 14.69
N LEU A 181 12.39 -29.87 13.75
CA LEU A 181 10.97 -29.70 14.06
C LEU A 181 10.37 -30.97 14.69
N ALA A 182 10.78 -32.15 14.20
CA ALA A 182 10.35 -33.44 14.73
C ALA A 182 10.86 -33.67 16.17
N GLU A 183 12.12 -33.33 16.45
CA GLU A 183 12.72 -33.43 17.81
C GLU A 183 12.06 -32.47 18.82
N ASN A 184 11.80 -31.22 18.42
CA ASN A 184 11.13 -30.25 19.30
C ASN A 184 9.68 -30.61 19.60
N LEU A 185 8.95 -31.20 18.63
CA LEU A 185 7.58 -31.67 18.83
C LEU A 185 7.54 -32.89 19.77
N LYS A 186 8.51 -33.80 19.66
CA LYS A 186 8.62 -34.98 20.54
C LYS A 186 8.93 -34.58 21.98
N LYS A 187 9.79 -33.56 22.17
CA LYS A 187 10.13 -32.98 23.48
C LYS A 187 8.95 -32.26 24.14
N TRP A 188 8.11 -31.58 23.36
CA TRP A 188 6.89 -30.93 23.86
C TRP A 188 5.80 -31.94 24.25
N LEU A 189 5.66 -33.03 23.50
CA LEU A 189 4.68 -34.09 23.81
C LEU A 189 5.09 -34.95 25.01
N SER A 190 6.39 -35.18 25.25
CA SER A 190 6.85 -35.94 26.42
C SER A 190 6.76 -35.14 27.72
N ALA A 191 6.90 -33.81 27.67
CA ALA A 191 6.75 -32.92 28.83
C ALA A 191 5.29 -32.82 29.33
N ARG A 192 4.33 -33.28 28.53
CA ARG A 192 2.90 -33.25 28.84
C ARG A 192 2.36 -34.56 29.42
N LYS A 193 3.21 -35.58 29.52
CA LYS A 193 2.88 -36.93 30.00
C LYS A 193 3.44 -37.22 31.40
N SER A 194 4.02 -36.21 32.06
CA SER A 194 4.63 -36.29 33.39
C SER A 194 3.86 -35.55 34.48
N ASP A 195 2.65 -35.06 34.19
CA ASP A 195 1.73 -34.44 35.16
C ASP A 195 0.43 -35.27 35.27
N ASP A 196 0.57 -36.56 35.57
CA ASP A 196 -0.47 -37.45 36.14
C ASP A 196 0.20 -38.39 37.16
#